data_AF-A0A9P7G1A2-F1
#
_entry.id   AF-A0A9P7G1A2-F1
#
_cell.length_a   1.000
_cell.length_b   1.000
_cell.length_c   1.000
_cell.angle_alpha   90.00
_cell.angle_beta   90.00
_cell.angle_gamma   90.00
#
_symmetry.space_group_name_H-M   'P 1'
#
loop_
_entity.id
_entity.type
_entity.pdbx_description
1 polymer ?
#
loop_
_entity_poly.entity_id
_entity_poly.type
_entity_poly.pdbx_seq_one_letter_code
_entity_poly.pdbx_strand_id
1 'polypeptide(L)'
;STDTLASDEQAVKDLCAEINDDVINQALAGGHIRHKRHPEIKGDRQKRPLKLQFDAQKTRDHFLSLIRTSRPPTVTKSGGTFIRRDLCPFELELEKQARIDAWTNNVKIGSLAYGVRDEKLIKFNGVPRALPSGYSNRPPRGFIAENELHIGSPTLSLDTSSLNQSNATHSINHSTHSNPSIHSPITPMVTRSASTAATTVTAASSQVRV
;
A
#
# COMPACT_ATOMS: atom_id res chain seq x y z
N SER A 1 -13.01 -19.58 -17.85
CA SER A 1 -12.11 -20.15 -18.86
C SER A 1 -11.01 -20.91 -18.16
N THR A 2 -11.02 -22.23 -18.30
CA THR A 2 -10.10 -23.20 -17.67
C THR A 2 -8.65 -23.05 -18.18
N ASP A 3 -8.47 -22.58 -19.41
CA ASP A 3 -7.15 -22.46 -20.05
C ASP A 3 -6.19 -21.50 -19.34
N THR A 4 -6.72 -20.46 -18.68
CA THR A 4 -5.88 -19.55 -17.90
C THR A 4 -5.45 -20.13 -16.55
N LEU A 5 -6.24 -21.04 -15.96
CA LEU A 5 -5.95 -21.57 -14.63
C LEU A 5 -4.76 -22.54 -14.67
N ALA A 6 -4.73 -23.45 -15.64
CA ALA A 6 -3.61 -24.39 -15.82
C ALA A 6 -2.30 -23.65 -16.14
N SER A 7 -2.37 -22.60 -16.97
CA SER A 7 -1.21 -21.75 -17.25
C SER A 7 -0.73 -20.99 -16.02
N ASP A 8 -1.65 -20.48 -15.19
CA ASP A 8 -1.31 -19.79 -13.94
C ASP A 8 -0.66 -20.74 -12.94
N GLU A 9 -1.21 -21.94 -12.79
CA GLU A 9 -0.66 -22.98 -11.91
C GLU A 9 0.76 -23.36 -12.33
N GLN A 10 0.99 -23.56 -13.64
CA GLN A 10 2.32 -23.86 -14.16
C GLN A 10 3.29 -22.70 -13.91
N ALA A 11 2.87 -21.45 -14.15
CA ALA A 11 3.71 -20.28 -13.90
C ALA A 11 4.11 -20.15 -12.41
N VAL A 12 3.21 -20.50 -11.48
CA VAL A 12 3.54 -20.52 -10.05
C VAL A 12 4.52 -21.65 -9.71
N LYS A 13 4.34 -22.84 -10.28
CA LYS A 13 5.27 -23.97 -10.11
C LYS A 13 6.67 -23.63 -10.63
N ASP A 14 6.74 -23.09 -11.84
CA ASP A 14 8.00 -22.68 -12.47
C ASP A 14 8.70 -21.61 -11.63
N LEU A 15 7.94 -20.63 -11.12
CA LEU A 15 8.48 -19.59 -10.26
C LEU A 15 9.08 -20.15 -8.97
N CYS A 16 8.38 -21.06 -8.29
CA CYS A 16 8.89 -21.71 -7.08
C CYS A 16 10.12 -22.59 -7.36
N ALA A 17 10.12 -23.31 -8.49
CA ALA A 17 11.26 -24.11 -8.93
C ALA A 17 12.48 -23.24 -9.25
N GLU A 18 12.29 -22.10 -9.91
CA GLU A 18 13.37 -21.14 -10.22
C GLU A 18 13.96 -20.48 -8.97
N ILE A 19 13.14 -20.28 -7.92
CA ILE A 19 13.62 -19.79 -6.63
C ILE A 19 14.50 -20.83 -5.93
N ASN A 20 14.19 -22.12 -6.09
CA ASN A 20 14.92 -23.26 -5.53
C ASN A 20 15.15 -23.15 -4.01
N ASP A 21 14.07 -22.89 -3.26
CA ASP A 21 14.09 -22.82 -1.80
C ASP A 21 13.17 -23.90 -1.19
N ASP A 22 13.70 -24.68 -0.26
CA ASP A 22 12.99 -25.81 0.34
C ASP A 22 11.72 -25.39 1.09
N VAL A 23 11.76 -24.25 1.79
CA VAL A 23 10.62 -23.76 2.58
C VAL A 23 9.47 -23.36 1.65
N ILE A 24 9.78 -22.67 0.55
CA ILE A 24 8.78 -22.27 -0.45
C ILE A 24 8.22 -23.49 -1.18
N ASN A 25 9.08 -24.44 -1.58
CA ASN A 25 8.65 -25.65 -2.28
C ASN A 25 7.76 -26.54 -1.41
N GLN A 26 8.10 -26.71 -0.13
CA GLN A 26 7.25 -27.43 0.83
C GLN A 26 5.92 -26.72 1.06
N ALA A 27 5.92 -25.38 1.17
CA ALA A 27 4.68 -24.61 1.32
C ALA A 27 3.77 -24.73 0.09
N LEU A 28 4.33 -24.79 -1.11
CA LEU A 28 3.56 -25.03 -2.34
C LEU A 28 2.97 -26.45 -2.35
N ALA A 29 3.79 -27.47 -2.09
CA ALA A 29 3.37 -28.87 -2.08
C ALA A 29 2.30 -29.15 -1.00
N GLY A 30 2.40 -28.49 0.16
CA GLY A 30 1.43 -28.56 1.25
C GLY A 30 0.15 -27.74 1.03
N GLY A 31 0.02 -27.02 -0.08
CA GLY A 31 -1.16 -26.20 -0.37
C GLY A 31 -1.27 -24.90 0.43
N HIS A 32 -0.19 -24.47 1.09
CA HIS A 32 -0.11 -23.22 1.86
C HIS A 32 0.11 -21.98 0.99
N ILE A 33 0.31 -22.17 -0.32
CA ILE A 33 0.38 -21.13 -1.33
C ILE A 33 -0.77 -21.36 -2.32
N ARG A 34 -1.73 -20.44 -2.30
CA ARG A 34 -2.90 -20.46 -3.20
C ARG A 34 -2.80 -19.32 -4.20
N HIS A 35 -3.40 -19.47 -5.38
CA HIS A 35 -3.35 -18.44 -6.41
C HIS A 35 -4.72 -18.20 -7.05
N LYS A 36 -5.00 -16.96 -7.43
CA LYS A 36 -6.21 -16.59 -8.19
C LYS A 36 -6.04 -15.31 -8.97
N ARG A 37 -6.65 -15.19 -10.14
CA ARG A 37 -6.72 -13.93 -10.88
C ARG A 37 -7.73 -12.97 -10.22
N HIS A 38 -7.46 -11.66 -10.24
CA HIS A 38 -8.36 -10.64 -9.71
C HIS A 38 -8.59 -9.49 -10.71
N PRO A 39 -9.83 -9.01 -10.93
CA PRO A 39 -11.09 -9.58 -10.44
C PRO A 39 -11.40 -10.95 -11.07
N GLU A 40 -12.22 -11.76 -10.40
CA GLU A 40 -12.53 -13.12 -10.84
C GLU A 40 -13.23 -13.15 -12.22
N ILE A 41 -14.09 -12.15 -12.47
CA ILE A 41 -14.74 -11.95 -13.76
C ILE A 41 -13.90 -10.99 -14.59
N LYS A 42 -13.62 -11.38 -15.84
CA LYS A 42 -12.83 -10.58 -16.78
C LYS A 42 -13.70 -9.42 -17.29
N GLY A 43 -13.29 -8.19 -17.00
CA GLY A 43 -13.83 -7.00 -17.68
C GLY A 43 -13.21 -6.81 -19.07
N ASP A 44 -13.84 -5.99 -19.91
CA ASP A 44 -13.58 -5.90 -21.37
C ASP A 44 -12.11 -5.66 -21.76
N ARG A 45 -11.28 -5.00 -20.93
CA ARG A 45 -9.92 -4.57 -21.34
C ARG A 45 -8.84 -4.63 -20.27
N GLN A 46 -9.06 -5.31 -19.15
CA GLN A 46 -8.09 -5.31 -18.04
C GLN A 46 -7.25 -6.60 -18.02
N LYS A 47 -5.92 -6.46 -18.09
CA LYS A 47 -5.00 -7.53 -17.68
C LYS A 47 -5.26 -7.79 -16.20
N ARG A 48 -5.62 -9.04 -15.86
CA ARG A 48 -5.92 -9.42 -14.48
C ARG A 48 -4.65 -9.81 -13.75
N PRO A 49 -4.24 -9.12 -12.68
CA PRO A 49 -3.17 -9.61 -11.84
C PRO A 49 -3.44 -11.00 -11.30
N LEU A 50 -2.36 -11.75 -11.07
CA LEU A 50 -2.40 -13.00 -10.34
C LEU A 50 -2.09 -12.71 -8.87
N LYS A 51 -3.03 -12.99 -7.98
CA LYS A 51 -2.84 -12.88 -6.54
C LYS A 51 -2.37 -14.22 -5.98
N LEU A 52 -1.25 -14.23 -5.28
CA LEU A 52 -0.77 -15.34 -4.47
C LEU A 52 -1.15 -15.06 -3.01
N GLN A 53 -1.76 -16.04 -2.36
CA GLN A 53 -2.13 -16.01 -0.95
C GLN A 53 -1.29 -17.04 -0.21
N PHE A 54 -0.60 -16.56 0.83
CA PHE A 54 0.17 -17.37 1.76
C PHE A 54 -0.61 -17.51 3.05
N ASP A 55 -0.44 -18.64 3.76
CA ASP A 55 -1.06 -18.80 5.08
C ASP A 55 -0.28 -18.04 6.17
N ALA A 56 1.05 -17.97 6.04
CA ALA A 56 1.92 -17.27 6.98
C ALA A 56 2.60 -16.04 6.35
N GLN A 57 2.55 -14.91 7.05
CA GLN A 57 3.22 -13.68 6.63
C GLN A 57 4.74 -13.87 6.47
N LYS A 58 5.37 -14.64 7.36
CA LYS A 58 6.81 -14.94 7.29
C LYS A 58 7.19 -15.62 5.97
N THR A 59 6.37 -16.56 5.49
CA THR A 59 6.59 -17.26 4.22
C THR A 59 6.43 -16.32 3.03
N ARG A 60 5.43 -15.42 3.08
CA ARG A 60 5.26 -14.36 2.07
C ARG A 60 6.49 -13.45 1.99
N ASP A 61 6.97 -13.00 3.14
CA ASP A 61 8.08 -12.05 3.22
C ASP A 61 9.40 -12.70 2.79
N HIS A 62 9.60 -13.98 3.16
CA HIS A 62 10.72 -14.80 2.67
C HIS A 62 10.66 -14.96 1.15
N PHE A 63 9.50 -15.34 0.61
CA PHE A 63 9.27 -15.45 -0.83
C PHE A 63 9.61 -14.15 -1.57
N LEU A 64 9.09 -13.01 -1.10
CA LEU A 64 9.39 -11.71 -1.71
C LEU A 64 10.88 -11.36 -1.64
N SER A 65 11.56 -11.68 -0.54
CA SER A 65 13.00 -11.48 -0.39
C SER A 65 13.80 -12.29 -1.42
N LEU A 66 13.43 -13.56 -1.60
CA LEU A 66 14.07 -14.45 -2.58
C LEU A 66 13.88 -13.93 -4.00
N ILE A 67 12.64 -13.59 -4.41
CA ILE A 67 12.37 -13.01 -5.73
C ILE A 67 13.24 -11.78 -6.02
N ARG A 68 13.43 -10.90 -5.03
CA ARG A 68 14.25 -9.68 -5.17
C ARG A 68 15.72 -10.00 -5.40
N THR A 69 16.19 -11.07 -4.78
CA THR A 69 17.60 -11.47 -4.77
C THR A 69 17.94 -12.32 -5.99
N SER A 70 17.16 -13.37 -6.27
CA SER A 70 17.40 -14.30 -7.37
C SER A 70 16.93 -13.78 -8.73
N ARG A 71 15.98 -12.84 -8.76
CA ARG A 71 15.41 -12.26 -10.00
C ARG A 71 15.05 -13.31 -11.04
N PRO A 72 14.12 -14.23 -10.70
CA PRO A 72 13.85 -15.40 -11.51
C PRO A 72 13.39 -15.03 -12.93
N PRO A 73 13.75 -15.83 -13.94
CA PRO A 73 13.38 -15.60 -15.33
C PRO A 73 11.87 -15.42 -15.56
N THR A 74 11.01 -16.12 -14.80
CA THR A 74 9.55 -15.97 -14.87
C THR A 74 9.10 -14.51 -14.63
N VAL A 75 9.85 -13.76 -13.83
CA VAL A 75 9.57 -12.33 -13.55
C VAL A 75 10.29 -11.41 -14.52
N THR A 76 11.48 -11.79 -15.02
CA THR A 76 12.35 -10.89 -15.79
C THR A 76 12.28 -11.06 -17.31
N LYS A 77 11.88 -12.23 -17.83
CA LYS A 77 11.80 -12.52 -19.28
C LYS A 77 10.76 -11.65 -19.99
N SER A 78 9.60 -11.46 -19.36
CA SER A 78 8.51 -10.67 -19.93
C SER A 78 8.54 -9.25 -19.37
N GLY A 79 8.86 -8.29 -20.24
CA GLY A 79 8.80 -6.87 -19.87
C GLY A 79 7.43 -6.51 -19.30
N GLY A 80 7.42 -5.87 -18.13
CA GLY A 80 6.19 -5.42 -17.46
C GLY A 80 5.59 -6.42 -16.45
N THR A 81 6.20 -7.59 -16.23
CA THR A 81 5.87 -8.46 -15.10
C THR A 81 6.62 -8.00 -13.85
N PHE A 82 5.94 -7.92 -12.71
CA PHE A 82 6.57 -7.58 -11.44
C PHE A 82 5.82 -8.21 -10.28
N ILE A 83 6.55 -8.63 -9.26
CA ILE A 83 5.98 -9.21 -8.04
C ILE A 83 6.06 -8.19 -6.92
N ARG A 84 4.94 -7.91 -6.25
CA ARG A 84 4.88 -7.01 -5.12
C ARG A 84 3.89 -7.44 -4.06
N ARG A 85 4.05 -6.94 -2.84
CA ARG A 85 3.06 -7.09 -1.77
C ARG A 85 1.73 -6.47 -2.17
N ASP A 86 0.62 -7.11 -1.83
CA ASP A 86 -0.69 -6.48 -1.97
C ASP A 86 -0.89 -5.52 -0.79
N LEU A 87 -1.11 -4.25 -1.10
CA LEU A 87 -1.17 -3.17 -0.12
C LEU A 87 -2.62 -2.89 0.28
N CYS A 88 -2.84 -2.61 1.56
CA CYS A 88 -4.13 -2.16 2.05
C CYS A 88 -4.39 -0.70 1.62
N PRO A 89 -5.65 -0.19 1.71
CA PRO A 89 -5.98 1.17 1.29
C PRO A 89 -5.10 2.26 1.91
N PHE A 90 -4.77 2.14 3.20
CA PHE A 90 -3.88 3.09 3.88
C PHE A 90 -2.43 3.01 3.36
N GLU A 91 -1.90 1.80 3.19
CA GLU A 91 -0.56 1.58 2.63
C GLU A 91 -0.45 2.06 1.17
N LEU A 92 -1.54 1.99 0.40
CA LEU A 92 -1.61 2.57 -0.93
C LEU A 92 -1.49 4.11 -0.90
N GLU A 93 -2.00 4.77 0.13
CA GLU A 93 -1.85 6.22 0.29
C GLU A 93 -0.40 6.59 0.62
N LEU A 94 0.24 5.84 1.52
CA LEU A 94 1.67 5.97 1.79
C LEU A 94 2.51 5.74 0.53
N GLU A 95 2.16 4.73 -0.28
CA GLU A 95 2.83 4.48 -1.56
C GLU A 95 2.68 5.64 -2.54
N LYS A 96 1.50 6.28 -2.61
CA LYS A 96 1.31 7.48 -3.45
C LYS A 96 2.21 8.62 -3.00
N GLN A 97 2.26 8.90 -1.69
CA GLN A 97 3.13 9.94 -1.16
C GLN A 97 4.62 9.65 -1.45
N ALA A 98 5.06 8.42 -1.21
CA ALA A 98 6.43 8.01 -1.53
C ALA A 98 6.77 8.16 -3.03
N ARG A 99 5.80 7.98 -3.94
CA ARG A 99 6.00 8.19 -5.38
C ARG A 99 6.17 9.67 -5.71
N ILE A 100 5.39 10.54 -5.07
CA ILE A 100 5.54 11.99 -5.17
C ILE A 100 6.95 12.39 -4.70
N ASP A 101 7.36 11.95 -3.52
CA ASP A 101 8.67 12.26 -2.96
C ASP A 101 9.82 11.74 -3.83
N ALA A 102 9.70 10.52 -4.36
CA ALA A 102 10.68 9.94 -5.27
C ALA A 102 10.82 10.78 -6.55
N TRP A 103 9.69 11.16 -7.15
CA TRP A 103 9.69 11.99 -8.36
C TRP A 103 10.32 13.36 -8.08
N THR A 104 9.90 14.04 -7.02
CA THR A 104 10.43 15.36 -6.63
C THR A 104 11.94 15.30 -6.41
N ASN A 105 12.42 14.29 -5.67
CA ASN A 105 13.85 14.12 -5.42
C ASN A 105 14.64 13.79 -6.71
N ASN A 106 14.08 12.97 -7.60
CA ASN A 106 14.71 12.64 -8.87
C ASN A 106 14.80 13.86 -9.80
N VAL A 107 13.74 14.67 -9.88
CA VAL A 107 13.74 15.93 -10.64
C VAL A 107 14.77 16.90 -10.07
N LYS A 108 14.78 17.07 -8.74
CA LYS A 108 15.72 17.98 -8.05
C LYS A 108 17.19 17.65 -8.30
N ILE A 109 17.53 16.35 -8.31
CA ILE A 109 18.91 15.90 -8.53
C ILE A 109 19.23 15.76 -10.03
N GLY A 110 18.23 15.79 -10.91
CA GLY A 110 18.41 15.57 -12.34
C GLY A 110 18.80 14.13 -12.69
N SER A 111 18.58 13.17 -11.78
CA SER A 111 18.90 11.75 -11.99
C SER A 111 17.92 10.83 -11.29
N LEU A 112 17.78 9.61 -11.82
CA LEU A 112 16.94 8.55 -11.29
C LEU A 112 17.67 7.82 -10.16
N ALA A 113 17.65 8.43 -8.97
CA ALA A 113 18.31 7.96 -7.75
C ALA A 113 17.35 7.34 -6.74
N TYR A 114 16.06 7.68 -6.82
CA TYR A 114 15.02 7.25 -5.89
C TYR A 114 13.92 6.45 -6.59
N GLY A 115 13.31 5.54 -5.84
CA GLY A 115 12.15 4.77 -6.23
C GLY A 115 11.26 4.46 -5.05
N VAL A 116 10.22 3.66 -5.29
CA VAL A 116 9.28 3.23 -4.24
C VAL A 116 9.28 1.71 -4.15
N ARG A 117 9.29 1.18 -2.92
CA ARG A 117 9.17 -0.24 -2.64
C ARG A 117 8.44 -0.42 -1.33
N ASP A 118 7.43 -1.29 -1.32
CA ASP A 118 6.58 -1.56 -0.16
C ASP A 118 6.26 -0.25 0.55
N GLU A 119 5.45 0.61 -0.08
CA GLU A 119 4.99 1.92 0.42
C GLU A 119 6.07 2.95 0.82
N LYS A 120 7.36 2.60 0.75
CA LYS A 120 8.47 3.40 1.25
C LYS A 120 9.30 3.97 0.11
N LEU A 121 9.77 5.19 0.33
CA LEU A 121 10.81 5.80 -0.50
C LEU A 121 12.13 5.04 -0.28
N ILE A 122 12.76 4.61 -1.37
CA ILE A 122 14.07 3.97 -1.36
C ILE A 122 15.05 4.75 -2.23
N LYS A 123 16.31 4.76 -1.84
CA LYS A 123 17.42 5.17 -2.70
C LYS A 123 17.98 3.94 -3.39
N PHE A 124 18.22 4.04 -4.69
CA PHE A 124 18.90 2.98 -5.43
C PHE A 124 20.37 2.91 -5.03
N ASN A 125 20.90 1.69 -4.96
CA ASN A 125 22.32 1.47 -4.80
C ASN A 125 23.03 1.67 -6.14
N GLY A 126 24.25 2.22 -6.10
CA GLY A 126 25.08 2.44 -7.29
C GLY A 126 24.92 3.84 -7.89
N VAL A 127 25.42 3.99 -9.12
CA VAL A 127 25.42 5.26 -9.85
C VAL A 127 23.99 5.61 -10.29
N PRO A 128 23.45 6.80 -9.94
CA PRO A 128 22.15 7.24 -10.41
C PRO A 128 22.05 7.21 -11.93
N ARG A 129 20.95 6.68 -12.46
CA ARG A 129 20.71 6.65 -13.91
C ARG A 129 20.25 8.02 -14.40
N ALA A 130 20.44 8.32 -15.68
CA ALA A 130 19.86 9.52 -16.28
C ALA A 130 18.33 9.50 -16.18
N LEU A 131 17.72 10.69 -16.05
CA LEU A 131 16.28 10.80 -16.12
C LEU A 131 15.78 10.45 -17.53
N PRO A 132 14.65 9.72 -17.66
CA PRO A 132 13.97 9.56 -18.93
C PRO A 132 13.57 10.91 -19.54
N SER A 133 13.46 10.98 -20.86
CA SER A 133 12.96 12.17 -21.55
C SER A 133 11.57 12.56 -21.06
N GLY A 134 11.38 13.85 -20.74
CA GLY A 134 10.11 14.39 -20.26
C GLY A 134 9.71 13.95 -18.84
N TYR A 135 10.62 13.38 -18.05
CA TYR A 135 10.32 12.92 -16.68
C TYR A 135 9.77 14.02 -15.77
N SER A 136 10.33 15.23 -15.84
CA SER A 136 9.87 16.40 -15.09
C SER A 136 8.49 16.92 -15.51
N ASN A 137 8.00 16.53 -16.68
CA ASN A 137 6.71 16.97 -17.19
C ASN A 137 5.61 15.91 -16.96
N ARG A 138 5.95 14.82 -16.26
CA ARG A 138 5.06 13.69 -15.99
C ARG A 138 5.03 13.41 -14.49
N PRO A 139 4.44 14.29 -13.67
CA PRO A 139 4.33 14.05 -12.25
C PRO A 139 3.43 12.82 -11.98
N PRO A 140 3.69 12.10 -10.88
CA PRO A 140 2.86 10.98 -10.47
C PRO A 140 1.42 11.43 -10.15
N ARG A 141 0.47 10.53 -10.33
CA ARG A 141 -0.94 10.80 -10.03
C ARG A 141 -1.13 11.20 -8.56
N GLY A 142 -1.82 12.31 -8.32
CA GLY A 142 -2.02 12.88 -6.98
C GLY A 142 -0.97 13.91 -6.59
N PHE A 143 0.01 14.21 -7.44
CA PHE A 143 0.88 15.36 -7.27
C PHE A 143 0.07 16.65 -7.39
N ILE A 144 0.24 17.54 -6.40
CA ILE A 144 -0.29 18.90 -6.38
C ILE A 144 0.91 19.83 -6.37
N ALA A 145 1.01 20.74 -7.34
CA ALA A 145 2.10 21.71 -7.39
C ALA A 145 1.96 22.71 -6.23
N GLU A 146 3.07 23.18 -5.65
CA GLU A 146 3.01 24.15 -4.52
C GLU A 146 2.26 25.45 -4.88
N ASN A 147 2.19 25.79 -6.16
CA ASN A 147 1.39 26.92 -6.66
C ASN A 147 -0.13 26.69 -6.58
N GLU A 148 -0.60 25.45 -6.48
CA GLU A 148 -2.02 25.09 -6.35
C GLU A 148 -2.47 24.99 -4.89
N LEU A 149 -1.54 24.98 -3.92
CA LEU A 149 -1.86 25.01 -2.49
C LEU A 149 -2.30 26.40 -1.99
N HIS A 150 -2.19 27.45 -2.82
CA HIS A 150 -2.57 28.83 -2.48
C HIS A 150 -3.99 29.23 -2.91
N ILE A 151 -4.80 28.31 -3.43
CA ILE A 151 -6.21 28.60 -3.74
C ILE A 151 -7.09 27.92 -2.68
N GLY A 152 -7.29 28.64 -1.57
CA GLY A 152 -8.39 28.45 -0.62
C GLY A 152 -8.42 27.12 0.12
N SER A 153 -7.88 27.08 1.34
CA SER A 153 -8.21 26.06 2.33
C SER A 153 -9.73 25.86 2.41
N PRO A 154 -10.30 24.71 2.03
CA PRO A 154 -11.63 24.35 2.49
C PRO A 154 -11.42 23.68 3.84
N THR A 155 -11.80 24.38 4.91
CA THR A 155 -12.11 23.72 6.18
C THR A 155 -13.01 22.54 5.87
N LEU A 156 -12.56 21.31 6.16
CA LEU A 156 -13.39 20.11 6.08
C LEU A 156 -14.53 20.23 7.10
N SER A 157 -15.61 20.91 6.73
CA SER A 157 -16.89 20.80 7.43
C SER A 157 -17.50 19.46 7.05
N LEU A 158 -17.52 18.52 7.98
CA LEU A 158 -18.37 17.34 7.89
C LEU A 158 -19.83 17.83 7.77
N ASP A 159 -20.38 17.72 6.58
CA ASP A 159 -21.79 18.00 6.32
C ASP A 159 -22.60 16.78 6.77
N THR A 160 -23.05 16.79 8.02
CA THR A 160 -24.03 15.83 8.54
C THR A 160 -25.42 16.46 8.43
N SER A 161 -25.94 16.55 7.21
CA SER A 161 -27.30 17.02 6.96
C SER A 161 -28.21 15.87 6.51
N SER A 162 -28.59 15.01 7.46
CA SER A 162 -29.92 14.36 7.45
C SER A 162 -30.25 13.67 8.79
N LEU A 163 -30.88 14.39 9.74
CA LEU A 163 -32.05 13.88 10.47
C LEU A 163 -32.68 14.98 11.35
N ASN A 164 -33.96 15.24 11.05
CA ASN A 164 -35.05 15.71 11.91
C ASN A 164 -34.93 16.99 12.76
N GLN A 165 -35.62 18.02 12.23
CA GLN A 165 -36.63 18.85 12.88
C GLN A 165 -36.94 18.56 14.37
N SER A 166 -36.85 19.60 15.21
CA SER A 166 -37.91 20.06 16.13
C SER A 166 -37.53 21.38 16.81
N ASN A 167 -38.51 22.29 16.86
CA ASN A 167 -38.52 23.65 17.39
C ASN A 167 -37.96 23.83 18.82
N ALA A 168 -37.33 24.99 19.08
CA ALA A 168 -37.80 25.96 20.08
C ALA A 168 -36.89 27.21 20.12
N THR A 169 -37.50 28.36 19.84
CA THR A 169 -37.05 29.70 20.21
C THR A 169 -36.92 29.86 21.74
N HIS A 170 -35.83 30.46 22.23
CA HIS A 170 -35.91 31.58 23.18
C HIS A 170 -34.56 32.30 23.35
N SER A 171 -34.68 33.61 23.50
CA SER A 171 -33.67 34.66 23.58
C SER A 171 -32.97 34.72 24.95
N ILE A 172 -31.75 35.27 25.00
CA ILE A 172 -31.30 36.40 25.85
C ILE A 172 -29.79 36.32 26.16
N ASN A 173 -29.15 37.48 25.98
CA ASN A 173 -27.78 37.85 26.28
C ASN A 173 -27.29 37.47 27.69
N HIS A 174 -26.00 37.13 27.80
CA HIS A 174 -25.12 37.84 28.75
C HIS A 174 -23.64 37.58 28.44
N SER A 175 -22.93 38.67 28.14
CA SER A 175 -21.47 38.74 28.20
C SER A 175 -21.05 38.93 29.65
N THR A 176 -20.20 38.07 30.19
CA THR A 176 -19.25 38.40 31.26
C THR A 176 -18.07 37.42 31.28
N HIS A 177 -16.87 38.02 31.17
CA HIS A 177 -15.58 37.63 31.73
C HIS A 177 -15.51 36.30 32.50
N SER A 178 -14.54 35.44 32.15
CA SER A 178 -13.35 35.18 32.99
C SER A 178 -12.43 34.10 32.40
N ASN A 179 -11.14 34.43 32.33
CA ASN A 179 -10.05 33.45 32.29
C ASN A 179 -9.95 32.80 33.69
N PRO A 180 -9.60 31.51 33.80
CA PRO A 180 -8.34 31.25 34.51
C PRO A 180 -7.52 30.04 34.02
N SER A 181 -6.21 30.27 34.08
CA SER A 181 -5.12 29.40 34.54
C SER A 181 -5.13 27.89 34.26
N ILE A 182 -4.15 27.55 33.43
CA ILE A 182 -3.32 26.35 33.42
C ILE A 182 -2.74 26.06 34.81
N HIS A 183 -2.88 24.83 35.32
CA HIS A 183 -1.80 23.99 35.91
C HIS A 183 -2.35 22.66 36.50
N SER A 184 -2.03 21.53 35.81
CA SER A 184 -1.54 20.20 36.33
C SER A 184 -2.42 19.39 37.32
N PRO A 185 -2.29 18.04 37.50
CA PRO A 185 -1.10 17.21 37.30
C PRO A 185 -1.27 15.78 36.69
N ILE A 186 -0.12 15.19 36.39
CA ILE A 186 0.14 13.80 36.03
C ILE A 186 -0.16 12.88 37.23
N THR A 187 -0.79 11.72 37.00
CA THR A 187 -0.72 10.54 37.88
C THR A 187 -0.72 9.23 37.07
N PRO A 188 -0.10 8.14 37.58
CA PRO A 188 0.42 7.04 36.77
C PRO A 188 -0.43 5.75 36.74
N MET A 189 -0.06 4.88 35.79
CA MET A 189 -0.29 3.43 35.65
C MET A 189 -1.26 2.71 36.60
N VAL A 190 -2.29 2.09 36.02
CA VAL A 190 -2.94 0.90 36.59
C VAL A 190 -2.89 -0.23 35.57
N THR A 191 -2.17 -1.28 35.95
CA THR A 191 -2.11 -2.59 35.31
C THR A 191 -3.47 -3.29 35.45
N ARG A 192 -4.04 -3.81 34.37
CA ARG A 192 -5.07 -4.86 34.45
C ARG A 192 -4.97 -5.81 33.26
N SER A 193 -4.75 -7.07 33.60
CA SER A 193 -4.58 -8.20 32.68
C SER A 193 -5.93 -8.71 32.15
N ALA A 194 -5.85 -9.24 30.93
CA ALA A 194 -6.70 -10.24 30.27
C ALA A 194 -8.14 -9.85 29.86
N SER A 195 -8.37 -9.80 28.53
CA SER A 195 -9.48 -10.51 27.90
C SER A 195 -9.18 -10.75 26.42
N THR A 196 -9.29 -12.01 26.04
CA THR A 196 -9.06 -12.59 24.72
C THR A 196 -10.04 -12.01 23.70
N ALA A 197 -9.55 -11.21 22.76
CA ALA A 197 -10.26 -10.92 21.52
C ALA A 197 -9.36 -11.35 20.37
N ALA A 198 -9.77 -12.41 19.68
CA ALA A 198 -9.17 -12.81 18.41
C ALA A 198 -9.39 -11.67 17.41
N THR A 199 -8.39 -10.80 17.28
CA THR A 199 -8.34 -9.83 16.19
C THR A 199 -8.04 -10.60 14.92
N THR A 200 -9.05 -10.75 14.08
CA THR A 200 -8.93 -11.17 12.69
C THR A 200 -8.03 -10.16 11.99
N VAL A 201 -6.72 -10.41 11.97
CA VAL A 201 -5.77 -9.59 11.24
C VAL A 201 -6.10 -9.72 9.75
N THR A 202 -6.45 -8.58 9.20
CA THR A 202 -6.93 -8.30 7.86
C THR A 202 -6.13 -9.06 6.78
N ALA A 203 -6.86 -9.76 5.91
CA ALA A 203 -6.39 -10.65 4.84
C ALA A 203 -5.42 -10.05 3.80
N ALA A 204 -5.06 -8.76 3.89
CA ALA A 204 -4.06 -8.12 3.04
C ALA A 204 -2.62 -8.51 3.40
N SER A 205 -2.33 -8.83 4.67
CA SER A 205 -0.96 -9.06 5.13
C SER A 205 -0.34 -10.39 4.66
N SER A 206 -1.06 -11.21 3.88
CA SER A 206 -0.52 -12.47 3.35
C SER A 206 -0.64 -12.60 1.83
N GLN A 207 -0.95 -11.50 1.12
CA GLN A 207 -1.10 -11.53 -0.34
C GLN A 207 0.05 -10.86 -1.09
N VAL A 208 0.35 -11.43 -2.26
CA VAL A 208 1.30 -10.93 -3.25
C VAL A 208 0.58 -10.80 -4.58
N ARG A 209 0.91 -9.77 -5.32
CA ARG A 209 0.42 -9.52 -6.67
C ARG A 209 1.58 -9.73 -7.66
N VAL A 210 1.33 -10.58 -8.65
CA VAL A 210 2.15 -10.81 -9.84
C VAL A 210 1.50 -10.14 -11.05
#